data_AF-A0A9D7DZG7-F1
#
_entry.id   AF-A0A9D7DZG7-F1
#
_cell.length_a   1.000
_cell.length_b   1.000
_cell.length_c   1.000
_cell.angle_alpha   90.00
_cell.angle_beta   90.00
_cell.angle_gamma   90.00
#
_symmetry.space_group_name_H-M   'P 1'
#
loop_
_entity.id
_entity.type
_entity.pdbx_description
1 polymer ?
#
loop_
_entity_poly.entity_id
_entity_poly.type
_entity_poly.pdbx_seq_one_letter_code
_entity_poly.pdbx_strand_id
1 'polypeptide(L)'
;MDGKVYLYQNIYGELTMQKIVREFLGACADWAAGGAVPPRALAVAVAELEPPRISQPAAARDYLWRILSYPERGRALAMINAVNLLGELFPSWTDNVSRQDHALRAVEEIHLERWSEGLTVYAFQRVCAFHDAGVDGRLNGWALTALATLLCAADDDAASYISSLLLDLTALEVTEGEGARLTGIITEFPTVYTQLARGEHDHYRVLPGTVVAALAHLLADAEFDPEHRAAAIAAADGWLRLA
;
A
#
# COMPACT_ATOMS: atom_id res chain seq x y z
N MET A 1 -12.83 -33.76 34.41
CA MET A 1 -13.89 -33.11 33.60
C MET A 1 -13.26 -32.09 32.66
N ASP A 2 -12.11 -32.39 32.04
CA ASP A 2 -11.16 -31.33 31.66
C ASP A 2 -10.90 -31.19 30.16
N GLY A 3 -11.38 -32.08 29.29
CA GLY A 3 -11.15 -31.94 27.85
C GLY A 3 -12.14 -31.01 27.14
N LYS A 4 -13.43 -31.06 27.55
CA LYS A 4 -14.51 -30.35 26.84
C LYS A 4 -14.59 -28.87 27.19
N VAL A 5 -14.33 -28.50 28.44
CA VAL A 5 -14.38 -27.08 28.89
C VAL A 5 -13.25 -26.26 28.26
N TYR A 6 -12.05 -26.83 28.16
CA TYR A 6 -10.91 -26.20 27.48
C TYR A 6 -11.14 -26.05 25.97
N LEU A 7 -11.68 -27.07 25.29
CA LEU A 7 -12.04 -26.97 23.87
C LEU A 7 -13.10 -25.89 23.62
N TYR A 8 -14.13 -25.82 24.46
CA TYR A 8 -15.15 -24.78 24.34
C TYR A 8 -14.57 -23.38 24.59
N GLN A 9 -13.75 -23.17 25.62
CA GLN A 9 -13.13 -21.87 25.89
C GLN A 9 -12.19 -21.42 24.77
N ASN A 10 -11.40 -22.34 24.22
CA ASN A 10 -10.50 -22.03 23.10
C ASN A 10 -11.29 -21.67 21.82
N ILE A 11 -12.33 -22.44 21.49
CA ILE A 11 -13.17 -22.16 20.32
C ILE A 11 -13.93 -20.84 20.48
N TYR A 12 -14.48 -20.55 21.66
CA TYR A 12 -15.15 -19.27 21.91
C TYR A 12 -14.19 -18.08 21.89
N GLY A 13 -12.98 -18.23 22.43
CA GLY A 13 -11.93 -17.21 22.37
C GLY A 13 -11.53 -16.91 20.92
N GLU A 14 -11.28 -17.94 20.13
CA GLU A 14 -10.91 -17.82 18.71
C GLU A 14 -12.02 -17.18 17.86
N LEU A 15 -13.27 -17.59 18.04
CA LEU A 15 -14.42 -17.00 17.35
C LEU A 15 -14.64 -15.52 17.72
N THR A 16 -14.38 -15.17 18.99
CA THR A 16 -14.50 -13.78 19.46
C THR A 16 -13.38 -12.92 18.87
N MET A 17 -12.15 -13.42 18.85
CA MET A 17 -11.00 -12.78 18.21
C MET A 17 -11.25 -12.54 16.71
N GLN A 18 -11.69 -13.59 15.99
CA GLN A 18 -12.05 -13.50 14.56
C GLN A 18 -13.10 -12.43 14.30
N LYS A 19 -14.14 -12.38 15.16
CA LYS A 19 -15.20 -11.39 15.04
C LYS A 19 -14.67 -9.97 15.21
N ILE A 20 -13.87 -9.72 16.26
CA ILE A 20 -13.32 -8.38 16.56
C ILE A 20 -12.41 -7.90 15.43
N VAL A 21 -11.47 -8.74 14.97
CA VAL A 21 -10.55 -8.39 13.88
C VAL A 21 -11.32 -8.12 12.58
N ARG A 22 -12.32 -8.93 12.25
CA ARG A 22 -13.15 -8.73 11.06
C ARG A 22 -13.96 -7.44 11.14
N GLU A 23 -14.56 -7.14 12.29
CA GLU A 23 -15.30 -5.89 12.51
C GLU A 23 -14.37 -4.68 12.39
N PHE A 24 -13.17 -4.77 12.94
CA PHE A 24 -12.15 -3.73 12.81
C PHE A 24 -11.74 -3.49 11.35
N LEU A 25 -11.36 -4.53 10.61
CA LEU A 25 -10.97 -4.41 9.21
C LEU A 25 -12.13 -3.91 8.32
N GLY A 26 -13.36 -4.33 8.61
CA GLY A 26 -14.56 -3.80 7.96
C GLY A 26 -14.77 -2.32 8.23
N ALA A 27 -14.64 -1.88 9.48
CA ALA A 27 -14.76 -0.48 9.83
C ALA A 27 -13.60 0.37 9.24
N CYS A 28 -12.40 -0.19 9.11
CA CYS A 28 -11.30 0.45 8.38
C CYS A 28 -11.62 0.60 6.88
N ALA A 29 -12.23 -0.41 6.24
CA ALA A 29 -12.66 -0.30 4.85
C ALA A 29 -13.76 0.76 4.65
N ASP A 30 -14.74 0.81 5.55
CA ASP A 30 -15.79 1.85 5.52
C ASP A 30 -15.20 3.25 5.77
N TRP A 31 -14.20 3.34 6.65
CA TRP A 31 -13.48 4.58 6.90
C TRP A 31 -12.67 5.01 5.66
N ALA A 32 -11.96 4.10 5.00
CA ALA A 32 -11.25 4.38 3.75
C ALA A 32 -12.20 4.87 2.63
N ALA A 33 -13.43 4.36 2.60
CA ALA A 33 -14.46 4.75 1.64
C ALA A 33 -15.07 6.15 1.88
N GLY A 34 -14.65 6.87 2.93
CA GLY A 34 -15.16 8.20 3.26
C GLY A 34 -16.07 8.26 4.49
N GLY A 35 -16.15 7.17 5.26
CA GLY A 35 -16.86 7.17 6.55
C GLY A 35 -16.33 8.26 7.50
N ALA A 36 -17.20 8.82 8.33
CA ALA A 36 -16.82 9.92 9.23
C ALA A 36 -16.18 9.43 10.54
N VAL A 37 -16.41 8.17 10.93
CA VAL A 37 -16.07 7.65 12.25
C VAL A 37 -14.81 6.78 12.16
N PRO A 38 -13.69 7.18 12.78
CA PRO A 38 -12.51 6.33 12.86
C PRO A 38 -12.77 5.15 13.82
N PRO A 39 -12.30 3.92 13.50
CA PRO A 39 -12.59 2.73 14.29
C PRO A 39 -11.73 2.61 15.56
N ARG A 40 -11.56 3.70 16.32
CA ARG A 40 -10.65 3.76 17.48
C ARG A 40 -11.00 2.77 18.59
N ALA A 41 -12.29 2.61 18.90
CA ALA A 41 -12.73 1.67 19.92
C ALA A 41 -12.42 0.21 19.53
N LEU A 42 -12.59 -0.12 18.24
CA LEU A 42 -12.23 -1.43 17.70
C LEU A 42 -10.71 -1.61 17.65
N ALA A 43 -9.93 -0.56 17.36
CA ALA A 43 -8.47 -0.62 17.41
C ALA A 43 -7.96 -0.96 18.82
N VAL A 44 -8.53 -0.35 19.87
CA VAL A 44 -8.21 -0.69 21.26
C VAL A 44 -8.53 -2.16 21.54
N ALA A 45 -9.72 -2.62 21.16
CA ALA A 45 -10.12 -4.01 21.34
C ALA A 45 -9.18 -4.99 20.60
N VAL A 46 -8.70 -4.65 19.40
CA VAL A 46 -7.73 -5.46 18.65
C VAL A 46 -6.34 -5.45 19.30
N ALA A 47 -5.92 -4.34 19.89
CA ALA A 47 -4.63 -4.22 20.57
C ALA A 47 -4.56 -5.06 21.86
N GLU A 48 -5.70 -5.37 22.47
CA GLU A 48 -5.81 -6.22 23.67
C GLU A 48 -5.76 -7.73 23.35
N LEU A 49 -5.83 -8.12 22.08
CA LEU A 49 -5.78 -9.52 21.66
C LEU A 49 -4.34 -10.03 21.57
N GLU A 50 -4.12 -11.30 21.95
CA GLU A 50 -2.82 -11.94 21.76
C GLU A 50 -2.54 -12.24 20.27
N PRO A 51 -1.33 -11.95 19.76
CA PRO A 51 -0.91 -12.39 18.43
C PRO A 51 -0.71 -13.92 18.36
N PRO A 52 -0.93 -14.56 17.19
CA PRO A 52 -1.41 -13.97 15.93
C PRO A 52 -2.92 -13.70 15.97
N ARG A 53 -3.33 -12.53 15.50
CA ARG A 53 -4.72 -12.05 15.51
C ARG A 53 -5.45 -12.42 14.22
N ILE A 54 -4.74 -12.46 13.10
CA ILE A 54 -5.30 -12.88 11.80
C ILE A 54 -5.34 -14.40 11.73
N SER A 55 -6.50 -14.99 12.01
CA SER A 55 -6.76 -16.42 11.84
C SER A 55 -7.49 -16.76 10.53
N GLN A 56 -8.00 -15.75 9.81
CA GLN A 56 -8.63 -15.90 8.49
C GLN A 56 -7.93 -15.01 7.45
N PRO A 57 -6.77 -15.45 6.90
CA PRO A 57 -5.97 -14.64 5.97
C PRO A 57 -6.75 -14.19 4.74
N ALA A 58 -7.60 -15.06 4.17
CA ALA A 58 -8.41 -14.74 3.00
C ALA A 58 -9.38 -13.57 3.24
N ALA A 59 -10.07 -13.58 4.38
CA ALA A 59 -10.98 -12.50 4.74
C ALA A 59 -10.24 -11.18 5.01
N ALA A 60 -9.09 -11.25 5.71
CA ALA A 60 -8.28 -10.07 5.99
C ALA A 60 -7.71 -9.44 4.71
N ARG A 61 -7.27 -10.29 3.78
CA ARG A 61 -6.86 -9.90 2.44
C ARG A 61 -7.98 -9.20 1.67
N ASP A 62 -9.20 -9.72 1.68
CA ASP A 62 -10.31 -9.10 0.93
C ASP A 62 -10.61 -7.68 1.46
N TYR A 63 -10.47 -7.45 2.76
CA TYR A 63 -10.55 -6.09 3.33
C TYR A 63 -9.39 -5.21 2.89
N LEU A 64 -8.16 -5.73 2.90
CA LEU A 64 -6.98 -5.00 2.41
C LEU A 64 -7.19 -4.54 0.96
N TRP A 65 -7.70 -5.40 0.08
CA TRP A 65 -8.01 -5.05 -1.30
C TRP A 65 -9.08 -3.97 -1.44
N ARG A 66 -10.13 -4.04 -0.62
CA ARG A 66 -11.14 -2.98 -0.56
C ARG A 66 -10.53 -1.66 -0.11
N ILE A 67 -9.76 -1.67 0.97
CA ILE A 67 -9.09 -0.48 1.52
C ILE A 67 -8.21 0.18 0.46
N LEU A 68 -7.33 -0.60 -0.19
CA LEU A 68 -6.42 -0.09 -1.22
C LEU A 68 -7.14 0.49 -2.45
N SER A 69 -8.38 0.07 -2.69
CA SER A 69 -9.19 0.58 -3.80
C SER A 69 -9.92 1.88 -3.47
N TYR A 70 -9.99 2.28 -2.20
CA TYR A 70 -10.72 3.47 -1.79
C TYR A 70 -9.87 4.74 -1.76
N PRO A 71 -10.50 5.91 -1.86
CA PRO A 71 -9.89 7.22 -1.64
C PRO A 71 -8.93 7.27 -0.45
N GLU A 72 -9.45 7.09 0.75
CA GLU A 72 -8.73 7.45 1.97
C GLU A 72 -8.04 6.24 2.58
N ARG A 73 -7.31 5.53 1.71
CA ARG A 73 -6.64 4.28 2.03
C ARG A 73 -5.48 4.47 3.02
N GLY A 74 -4.72 5.56 2.93
CA GLY A 74 -3.55 5.80 3.77
C GLY A 74 -3.94 5.94 5.24
N ARG A 75 -4.98 6.72 5.57
CA ARG A 75 -5.49 6.80 6.95
C ARG A 75 -5.95 5.46 7.51
N ALA A 76 -6.61 4.62 6.71
CA ALA A 76 -7.08 3.31 7.14
C ALA A 76 -5.92 2.33 7.34
N LEU A 77 -4.94 2.32 6.43
CA LEU A 77 -3.72 1.53 6.56
C LEU A 77 -2.91 1.96 7.81
N ALA A 78 -2.84 3.25 8.12
CA ALA A 78 -2.19 3.74 9.32
C ALA A 78 -2.88 3.24 10.60
N MET A 79 -4.22 3.17 10.62
CA MET A 79 -4.97 2.59 11.73
C MET A 79 -4.71 1.09 11.89
N ILE A 80 -4.61 0.36 10.78
CA ILE A 80 -4.28 -1.08 10.78
C ILE A 80 -2.83 -1.30 11.25
N ASN A 81 -1.89 -0.44 10.83
CA ASN A 81 -0.50 -0.49 11.26
C ASN A 81 -0.35 -0.20 12.76
N ALA A 82 -1.12 0.75 13.31
CA ALA A 82 -1.07 1.11 14.72
C ALA A 82 -1.38 -0.05 15.68
N VAL A 83 -2.08 -1.08 15.20
CA VAL A 83 -2.36 -2.32 15.92
C VAL A 83 -1.53 -3.51 15.44
N ASN A 84 -0.49 -3.27 14.63
CA ASN A 84 0.42 -4.25 14.04
C ASN A 84 -0.22 -5.32 13.14
N LEU A 85 -1.40 -5.04 12.55
CA LEU A 85 -2.02 -5.99 11.63
C LEU A 85 -1.39 -5.96 10.24
N LEU A 86 -0.70 -4.89 9.84
CA LEU A 86 0.08 -4.89 8.59
C LEU A 86 1.26 -5.87 8.68
N GLY A 87 1.97 -5.95 9.81
CA GLY A 87 3.03 -6.94 10.00
C GLY A 87 2.53 -8.39 10.02
N GLU A 88 1.27 -8.62 10.41
CA GLU A 88 0.64 -9.94 10.31
C GLU A 88 0.17 -10.28 8.87
N LEU A 89 -0.13 -9.26 8.04
CA LEU A 89 -0.48 -9.42 6.63
C LEU A 89 0.74 -9.54 5.71
N PHE A 90 1.81 -8.84 6.04
CA PHE A 90 3.05 -8.74 5.28
C PHE A 90 4.22 -9.02 6.22
N PRO A 91 4.66 -10.28 6.34
CA PRO A 91 5.88 -10.62 7.08
C PRO A 91 7.13 -9.81 6.67
N SER A 92 7.20 -9.35 5.41
CA SER A 92 8.28 -8.47 4.93
C SER A 92 8.13 -6.99 5.33
N TRP A 93 7.05 -6.62 6.03
CA TRP A 93 6.81 -5.26 6.50
C TRP A 93 7.91 -4.83 7.46
N THR A 94 8.51 -3.67 7.19
CA THR A 94 9.68 -3.20 7.93
C THR A 94 9.34 -2.90 9.39
N ASP A 95 10.17 -3.32 10.35
CA ASP A 95 10.02 -2.93 11.76
C ASP A 95 10.45 -1.47 12.03
N ASN A 96 10.97 -0.77 11.01
CA ASN A 96 11.40 0.62 11.14
C ASN A 96 10.18 1.57 11.05
N VAL A 97 9.74 2.06 12.21
CA VAL A 97 8.58 2.97 12.34
C VAL A 97 8.66 4.18 11.41
N SER A 98 9.82 4.82 11.27
CA SER A 98 9.96 5.99 10.39
C SER A 98 9.74 5.63 8.92
N ARG A 99 10.16 4.44 8.50
CA ARG A 99 9.92 3.95 7.13
C ARG A 99 8.46 3.57 6.92
N GLN A 100 7.84 2.92 7.91
CA GLN A 100 6.40 2.61 7.88
C GLN A 100 5.58 3.90 7.73
N ASP A 101 5.85 4.91 8.57
CA ASP A 101 5.14 6.19 8.56
C ASP A 101 5.30 6.91 7.21
N HIS A 102 6.50 6.90 6.64
CA HIS A 102 6.76 7.49 5.34
C HIS A 102 6.00 6.75 4.22
N ALA A 103 6.04 5.41 4.18
CA ALA A 103 5.32 4.62 3.19
C ALA A 103 3.79 4.82 3.28
N LEU A 104 3.24 4.89 4.51
CA LEU A 104 1.82 5.15 4.73
C LEU A 104 1.40 6.54 4.24
N ARG A 105 2.24 7.56 4.45
CA ARG A 105 2.03 8.90 3.90
C ARG A 105 2.14 8.92 2.37
N ALA A 106 3.10 8.20 1.80
CA ALA A 106 3.24 8.08 0.35
C ALA A 106 1.98 7.45 -0.28
N VAL A 107 1.42 6.42 0.34
CA VAL A 107 0.17 5.82 -0.12
C VAL A 107 -1.00 6.82 -0.08
N GLU A 108 -1.04 7.71 0.91
CA GLU A 108 -2.02 8.80 0.97
C GLU A 108 -1.82 9.80 -0.18
N GLU A 109 -0.57 10.16 -0.52
CA GLU A 109 -0.28 11.07 -1.64
C GLU A 109 -0.79 10.58 -2.99
N ILE A 110 -0.83 9.26 -3.22
CA ILE A 110 -1.38 8.70 -4.47
C ILE A 110 -2.80 9.18 -4.70
N HIS A 111 -3.63 9.17 -3.66
CA HIS A 111 -5.04 9.53 -3.79
C HIS A 111 -5.31 11.02 -3.67
N LEU A 112 -4.52 11.75 -2.87
CA LEU A 112 -4.61 13.20 -2.85
C LEU A 112 -4.23 13.81 -4.21
N GLU A 113 -3.60 13.03 -5.09
CA GLU A 113 -3.24 13.39 -6.46
C GLU A 113 -2.38 14.66 -6.53
N ARG A 114 -1.72 15.04 -5.43
CA ARG A 114 -0.82 16.21 -5.38
C ARG A 114 0.40 16.07 -6.28
N TRP A 115 0.73 14.83 -6.66
CA TRP A 115 1.73 14.50 -7.68
C TRP A 115 1.31 14.92 -9.10
N SER A 116 0.01 15.14 -9.33
CA SER A 116 -0.51 15.58 -10.64
C SER A 116 -0.48 17.10 -10.83
N GLU A 117 -0.30 17.86 -9.75
CA GLU A 117 -0.25 19.34 -9.75
C GLU A 117 0.99 19.84 -10.50
N GLY A 118 0.88 19.98 -11.83
CA GLY A 118 1.97 20.42 -12.71
C GLY A 118 2.24 19.49 -13.89
N LEU A 119 1.60 18.31 -13.93
CA LEU A 119 1.65 17.44 -15.10
C LEU A 119 0.85 18.03 -16.27
N THR A 120 1.28 17.71 -17.49
CA THR A 120 0.47 17.99 -18.68
C THR A 120 -0.79 17.11 -18.69
N VAL A 121 -1.86 17.61 -19.31
CA VAL A 121 -3.11 16.84 -19.48
C VAL A 121 -2.86 15.49 -20.15
N TYR A 122 -1.94 15.44 -21.13
CA TYR A 122 -1.58 14.20 -21.81
C TYR A 122 -0.90 13.19 -20.87
N ALA A 123 0.09 13.63 -20.08
CA ALA A 123 0.75 12.77 -19.10
C ALA A 123 -0.25 12.24 -18.06
N PHE A 124 -1.10 13.11 -17.53
CA PHE A 124 -2.14 12.73 -16.56
C PHE A 124 -3.11 11.69 -17.15
N GLN A 125 -3.64 11.92 -18.34
CA GLN A 125 -4.56 10.99 -19.01
C GLN A 125 -3.94 9.60 -19.24
N ARG A 126 -2.63 9.52 -19.52
CA ARG A 126 -1.94 8.23 -19.64
C ARG A 126 -1.82 7.50 -18.31
N VAL A 127 -1.54 8.24 -17.23
CA VAL A 127 -1.55 7.67 -15.88
C VAL A 127 -2.94 7.11 -15.59
N CYS A 128 -4.01 7.88 -15.81
CA CYS A 128 -5.37 7.39 -15.63
C CYS A 128 -5.65 6.14 -16.50
N ALA A 129 -5.34 6.18 -17.80
CA ALA A 129 -5.56 5.04 -18.68
C ALA A 129 -4.82 3.77 -18.22
N PHE A 130 -3.59 3.90 -17.73
CA PHE A 130 -2.83 2.77 -17.18
C PHE A 130 -3.46 2.21 -15.89
N HIS A 131 -3.94 3.08 -15.01
CA HIS A 131 -4.49 2.69 -13.72
C HIS A 131 -5.95 2.22 -13.78
N ASP A 132 -6.73 2.77 -14.71
CA ASP A 132 -8.12 2.37 -14.98
C ASP A 132 -8.17 1.04 -15.73
N ALA A 133 -7.11 0.68 -16.45
CA ALA A 133 -6.88 -0.66 -16.95
C ALA A 133 -6.61 -1.61 -15.77
N GLY A 134 -7.69 -2.17 -15.23
CA GLY A 134 -7.62 -3.24 -14.24
C GLY A 134 -6.83 -4.43 -14.75
N VAL A 135 -6.18 -5.14 -13.83
CA VAL A 135 -5.40 -6.34 -14.14
C VAL A 135 -6.21 -7.56 -13.75
N ASP A 136 -6.31 -8.52 -14.66
CA ASP A 136 -7.00 -9.79 -14.47
C ASP A 136 -8.46 -9.66 -13.94
N GLY A 137 -9.09 -8.51 -14.18
CA GLY A 137 -10.48 -8.22 -13.84
C GLY A 137 -10.77 -8.07 -12.34
N ARG A 138 -9.74 -7.97 -11.48
CA ARG A 138 -9.90 -7.97 -10.02
C ARG A 138 -9.44 -6.67 -9.36
N LEU A 139 -8.13 -6.42 -9.30
CA LEU A 139 -7.58 -5.16 -8.77
C LEU A 139 -7.42 -4.12 -9.87
N ASN A 140 -7.85 -2.88 -9.59
CA ASN A 140 -7.53 -1.77 -10.47
C ASN A 140 -6.06 -1.38 -10.31
N GLY A 141 -5.50 -0.69 -11.31
CA GLY A 141 -4.10 -0.27 -11.25
C GLY A 141 -3.83 0.68 -10.09
N TRP A 142 -4.80 1.49 -9.64
CA TRP A 142 -4.64 2.36 -8.48
C TRP A 142 -4.37 1.58 -7.18
N ALA A 143 -5.07 0.48 -6.96
CA ALA A 143 -4.87 -0.40 -5.81
C ALA A 143 -3.50 -1.09 -5.89
N LEU A 144 -3.08 -1.53 -7.09
CA LEU A 144 -1.78 -2.14 -7.30
C LEU A 144 -0.64 -1.13 -7.10
N THR A 145 -0.77 0.09 -7.60
CA THR A 145 0.23 1.15 -7.38
C THR A 145 0.29 1.53 -5.90
N ALA A 146 -0.85 1.63 -5.20
CA ALA A 146 -0.84 1.86 -3.75
C ALA A 146 -0.20 0.72 -2.96
N LEU A 147 -0.46 -0.53 -3.34
CA LEU A 147 0.23 -1.67 -2.73
C LEU A 147 1.73 -1.60 -3.00
N ALA A 148 2.14 -1.34 -4.25
CA ALA A 148 3.55 -1.21 -4.59
C ALA A 148 4.21 -0.08 -3.80
N THR A 149 3.60 1.10 -3.70
CA THR A 149 4.09 2.23 -2.89
C THR A 149 4.21 1.86 -1.42
N LEU A 150 3.26 1.10 -0.86
CA LEU A 150 3.39 0.61 0.50
C LEU A 150 4.66 -0.24 0.65
N LEU A 151 4.92 -1.11 -0.32
CA LEU A 151 6.01 -2.09 -0.30
C LEU A 151 7.34 -1.55 -0.83
N CYS A 152 7.38 -0.36 -1.44
CA CYS A 152 8.62 0.19 -1.99
C CYS A 152 9.59 0.57 -0.87
N ALA A 153 10.81 0.04 -0.95
CA ALA A 153 11.94 0.47 -0.14
C ALA A 153 12.94 1.22 -1.02
N ALA A 154 13.44 2.35 -0.53
CA ALA A 154 14.43 3.16 -1.24
C ALA A 154 15.87 2.61 -1.15
N ASP A 155 16.10 1.50 -0.43
CA ASP A 155 17.45 0.96 -0.19
C ASP A 155 17.89 -0.09 -1.25
N ASP A 156 19.20 -0.12 -1.52
CA ASP A 156 19.87 -0.72 -2.68
C ASP A 156 19.91 -2.27 -2.80
N ASP A 157 19.07 -3.04 -2.10
CA ASP A 157 18.94 -4.50 -2.35
C ASP A 157 17.52 -4.92 -2.71
N ALA A 158 17.05 -4.39 -3.85
CA ALA A 158 15.75 -4.73 -4.41
C ALA A 158 15.61 -6.25 -4.70
N ALA A 159 16.69 -6.96 -5.04
CA ALA A 159 16.62 -8.37 -5.44
C ALA A 159 16.30 -9.31 -4.26
N SER A 160 16.99 -9.14 -3.13
CA SER A 160 16.68 -9.90 -1.91
C SER A 160 15.31 -9.53 -1.33
N TYR A 161 14.94 -8.25 -1.44
CA TYR A 161 13.65 -7.75 -1.01
C TYR A 161 12.49 -8.34 -1.85
N ILE A 162 12.61 -8.34 -3.18
CA ILE A 162 11.60 -8.91 -4.09
C ILE A 162 11.38 -10.40 -3.81
N SER A 163 12.44 -11.17 -3.58
CA SER A 163 12.32 -12.61 -3.30
C SER A 163 11.48 -12.89 -2.05
N SER A 164 11.64 -12.06 -1.01
CA SER A 164 10.83 -12.14 0.21
C SER A 164 9.39 -11.67 -0.04
N LEU A 165 9.24 -10.60 -0.82
CA LEU A 165 7.94 -10.05 -1.17
C LEU A 165 7.07 -11.01 -1.99
N LEU A 166 7.66 -11.82 -2.87
CA LEU A 166 6.94 -12.80 -3.68
C LEU A 166 6.18 -13.83 -2.80
N LEU A 167 6.70 -14.17 -1.62
CA LEU A 167 5.99 -15.04 -0.68
C LEU A 167 4.76 -14.34 -0.12
N ASP A 168 4.87 -13.06 0.25
CA ASP A 168 3.76 -12.26 0.75
C ASP A 168 2.69 -12.03 -0.34
N LEU A 169 3.10 -11.73 -1.57
CA LEU A 169 2.18 -11.58 -2.71
C LEU A 169 1.44 -12.90 -3.02
N THR A 170 2.13 -14.04 -2.88
CA THR A 170 1.51 -15.37 -3.02
C THR A 170 0.49 -15.61 -1.92
N ALA A 171 0.81 -15.28 -0.65
CA ALA A 171 -0.13 -15.39 0.47
C ALA A 171 -1.36 -14.49 0.30
N LEU A 172 -1.19 -13.37 -0.40
CA LEU A 172 -2.24 -12.44 -0.78
C LEU A 172 -3.00 -12.85 -2.06
N GLU A 173 -2.73 -14.05 -2.60
CA GLU A 173 -3.38 -14.58 -3.82
C GLU A 173 -3.38 -13.57 -4.98
N VAL A 174 -2.28 -12.84 -5.12
CA VAL A 174 -2.05 -11.95 -6.26
C VAL A 174 -1.94 -12.81 -7.52
N THR A 175 -2.66 -12.42 -8.57
CA THR A 175 -2.62 -13.14 -9.86
C THR A 175 -1.27 -12.94 -10.56
N GLU A 176 -0.99 -13.73 -11.60
CA GLU A 176 0.26 -13.59 -12.37
C GLU A 176 0.41 -12.18 -12.96
N GLY A 177 -0.65 -11.62 -13.55
CA GLY A 177 -0.63 -10.28 -14.13
C GLY A 177 -0.46 -9.18 -13.08
N GLU A 178 -1.16 -9.29 -11.93
CA GLU A 178 -1.03 -8.35 -10.82
C GLU A 178 0.40 -8.40 -10.25
N GLY A 179 0.94 -9.60 -10.07
CA GLY A 179 2.30 -9.85 -9.59
C GLY A 179 3.35 -9.26 -10.53
N ALA A 180 3.23 -9.49 -11.83
CA ALA A 180 4.13 -8.91 -12.82
C ALA A 180 4.14 -7.37 -12.79
N ARG A 181 2.97 -6.73 -12.61
CA ARG A 181 2.87 -5.27 -12.49
C ARG A 181 3.52 -4.77 -11.20
N LEU A 182 3.24 -5.40 -10.06
CA LEU A 182 3.83 -5.04 -8.76
C LEU A 182 5.35 -5.19 -8.78
N THR A 183 5.86 -6.34 -9.26
CA THR A 183 7.30 -6.58 -9.38
C THR A 183 7.96 -5.57 -10.31
N GLY A 184 7.32 -5.21 -11.43
CA GLY A 184 7.81 -4.16 -12.33
C GLY A 184 7.98 -2.82 -11.62
N ILE A 185 6.94 -2.37 -10.90
CA ILE A 185 6.98 -1.10 -10.16
C ILE A 185 8.11 -1.11 -9.11
N ILE A 186 8.18 -2.17 -8.30
CA ILE A 186 9.13 -2.26 -7.19
C ILE A 186 10.57 -2.36 -7.67
N THR A 187 10.81 -3.01 -8.81
CA THR A 187 12.14 -3.13 -9.41
C THR A 187 12.62 -1.79 -9.99
N GLU A 188 11.73 -1.05 -10.66
CA GLU A 188 12.08 0.24 -11.26
C GLU A 188 12.20 1.36 -10.20
N PHE A 189 11.52 1.21 -9.06
CA PHE A 189 11.34 2.26 -8.06
C PHE A 189 12.64 2.93 -7.58
N PRO A 190 13.69 2.21 -7.12
CA PRO A 190 14.88 2.88 -6.56
C PRO A 190 15.57 3.81 -7.57
N THR A 191 15.63 3.38 -8.83
CA THR A 191 16.23 4.18 -9.92
C THR A 191 15.36 5.39 -10.24
N VAL A 192 14.05 5.18 -10.42
CA VAL A 192 13.11 6.27 -10.73
C VAL A 192 13.05 7.29 -9.59
N TYR A 193 12.95 6.84 -8.34
CA TYR A 193 12.97 7.69 -7.16
C TYR A 193 14.22 8.58 -7.10
N THR A 194 15.41 7.98 -7.27
CA THR A 194 16.68 8.71 -7.22
C THR A 194 16.78 9.78 -8.32
N GLN A 195 16.32 9.48 -9.53
CA GLN A 195 16.34 10.43 -10.64
C GLN A 195 15.33 11.56 -10.43
N LEU A 196 14.09 11.25 -10.01
CA LEU A 196 13.10 12.28 -9.70
C LEU A 196 13.56 13.19 -8.57
N ALA A 197 14.20 12.65 -7.53
CA ALA A 197 14.77 13.43 -6.44
C ALA A 197 15.81 14.46 -6.92
N ARG A 198 16.47 14.18 -8.05
CA ARG A 198 17.44 15.07 -8.72
C ARG A 198 16.81 15.96 -9.80
N GLY A 199 15.52 15.82 -10.08
CA GLY A 199 14.87 16.49 -11.21
C GLY A 199 15.33 15.96 -12.57
N GLU A 200 15.85 14.73 -12.61
CA GLU A 200 16.36 14.07 -13.81
C GLU A 200 15.34 13.06 -14.35
N HIS A 201 15.35 12.85 -15.67
CA HIS A 201 14.64 11.74 -16.30
C HIS A 201 15.48 11.18 -17.45
N ASP A 202 15.56 9.86 -17.53
CA ASP A 202 16.21 9.16 -18.63
C ASP A 202 15.26 8.88 -19.81
N HIS A 203 15.81 8.41 -20.93
CA HIS A 203 15.05 8.17 -22.16
C HIS A 203 14.46 6.75 -22.26
N TYR A 204 14.58 5.92 -21.22
CA TYR A 204 13.98 4.60 -21.20
C TYR A 204 12.53 4.64 -20.70
N ARG A 205 11.78 3.60 -21.06
CA ARG A 205 10.37 3.46 -20.73
C ARG A 205 10.23 2.94 -19.30
N VAL A 206 9.42 3.62 -18.49
CA VAL A 206 9.07 3.23 -17.11
C VAL A 206 7.57 2.97 -17.00
N LEU A 207 7.14 2.14 -16.06
CA LEU A 207 5.72 1.98 -15.78
C LEU A 207 5.17 3.28 -15.16
N PRO A 208 3.99 3.76 -15.60
CA PRO A 208 3.35 4.92 -14.99
C PRO A 208 3.14 4.77 -13.48
N GLY A 209 2.87 3.55 -13.01
CA GLY A 209 2.77 3.24 -11.57
C GLY A 209 4.06 3.52 -10.80
N THR A 210 5.23 3.28 -11.39
CA THR A 210 6.54 3.58 -10.78
C THR A 210 6.73 5.07 -10.58
N VAL A 211 6.40 5.86 -11.60
CA VAL A 211 6.51 7.32 -11.54
C VAL A 211 5.61 7.88 -10.45
N VAL A 212 4.35 7.41 -10.38
CA VAL A 212 3.39 7.81 -9.33
C VAL A 212 3.91 7.42 -7.95
N ALA A 213 4.37 6.19 -7.76
CA ALA A 213 4.91 5.74 -6.49
C ALA A 213 6.11 6.59 -6.05
N ALA A 214 7.07 6.85 -6.95
CA ALA A 214 8.26 7.64 -6.66
C ALA A 214 7.92 9.09 -6.30
N LEU A 215 7.04 9.76 -7.06
CA LEU A 215 6.56 11.09 -6.72
C LEU A 215 5.85 11.10 -5.37
N ALA A 216 4.99 10.11 -5.11
CA ALA A 216 4.25 10.00 -3.86
C ALA A 216 5.19 9.89 -2.65
N HIS A 217 6.27 9.11 -2.76
CA HIS A 217 7.31 9.06 -1.72
C HIS A 217 8.02 10.42 -1.53
N LEU A 218 8.43 11.09 -2.60
CA LEU A 218 9.06 12.41 -2.49
C LEU A 218 8.13 13.44 -1.82
N LEU A 219 6.84 13.42 -2.15
CA LEU A 219 5.86 14.34 -1.57
C LEU A 219 5.46 14.01 -0.13
N ALA A 220 5.61 12.75 0.28
CA ALA A 220 5.37 12.32 1.65
C ALA A 220 6.48 12.77 2.63
N ASP A 221 7.64 13.17 2.10
CA ASP A 221 8.70 13.78 2.87
C ASP A 221 8.38 15.26 3.16
N ALA A 222 8.21 15.57 4.45
CA ALA A 222 7.86 16.90 4.92
C ALA A 222 8.99 17.92 4.70
N GLU A 223 10.23 17.46 4.51
CA GLU A 223 11.39 18.29 4.24
C GLU A 223 11.65 18.46 2.74
N PHE A 224 10.80 17.87 1.87
CA PHE A 224 10.97 17.98 0.44
C PHE A 224 10.68 19.40 -0.06
N ASP A 225 11.73 20.05 -0.53
CA ASP A 225 11.74 21.46 -0.91
C ASP A 225 10.80 21.75 -2.10
N PRO A 226 10.03 22.87 -2.08
CA PRO A 226 9.10 23.21 -3.16
C PRO A 226 9.72 23.36 -4.55
N GLU A 227 10.97 23.83 -4.66
CA GLU A 227 11.65 23.94 -5.96
C GLU A 227 12.04 22.55 -6.49
N HIS A 228 12.54 21.68 -5.60
CA HIS A 228 12.80 20.28 -5.93
C HIS A 228 11.51 19.52 -6.30
N ARG A 229 10.38 19.84 -5.66
CA ARG A 229 9.07 19.31 -6.03
C ARG A 229 8.69 19.65 -7.46
N ALA A 230 8.83 20.91 -7.86
CA ALA A 230 8.55 21.32 -9.23
C ALA A 230 9.46 20.62 -10.24
N ALA A 231 10.75 20.48 -9.93
CA ALA A 231 11.72 19.77 -10.77
C ALA A 231 11.37 18.28 -10.92
N ALA A 232 11.02 17.60 -9.82
CA ALA A 232 10.62 16.19 -9.84
C ALA A 232 9.36 15.97 -10.68
N ILE A 233 8.33 16.83 -10.55
CA ILE A 233 7.10 16.75 -11.34
C ILE A 233 7.39 16.99 -12.83
N ALA A 234 8.26 17.97 -13.15
CA ALA A 234 8.64 18.23 -14.54
C ALA A 234 9.41 17.05 -15.17
N ALA A 235 10.28 16.40 -14.40
CA ALA A 235 11.00 15.19 -14.83
C ALA A 235 10.03 14.01 -15.06
N ALA A 236 9.09 13.81 -14.14
CA ALA A 236 8.05 12.79 -14.25
C ALA A 236 7.16 12.99 -15.50
N ASP A 237 6.79 14.23 -15.82
CA ASP A 237 6.04 14.54 -17.03
C ASP A 237 6.81 14.13 -18.31
N GLY A 238 8.14 14.26 -18.29
CA GLY A 238 9.02 13.77 -19.36
C GLY A 238 8.88 12.26 -19.59
N TRP A 239 8.94 11.46 -18.52
CA TRP A 239 8.76 10.01 -18.61
C TRP A 239 7.36 9.59 -19.02
N LEU A 240 6.33 10.21 -18.45
CA LEU A 240 4.95 9.89 -18.75
C LEU A 240 4.58 10.21 -20.20
N ARG A 241 5.31 11.13 -20.85
CA ARG A 241 5.20 11.36 -22.29
C ARG A 241 5.82 10.25 -23.16
N LEU A 242 6.78 9.49 -22.63
CA LEU A 242 7.43 8.36 -23.32
C LEU A 242 6.78 6.99 -23.02
N ALA A 243 6.09 6.85 -21.87
CA ALA A 243 5.64 5.59 -21.26
C ALA A 243 4.42 4.91 -21.86
#